data_AF-A0A3M1DGJ5-F1
#
_entry.id   AF-A0A3M1DGJ5-F1
#
_cell.length_a   1.000
_cell.length_b   1.000
_cell.length_c   1.000
_cell.angle_alpha   90.00
_cell.angle_beta   90.00
_cell.angle_gamma   90.00
#
_symmetry.space_group_name_H-M   'P 1'
#
loop_
_entity.id
_entity.type
_entity.pdbx_description
1 polymer ?
#
loop_
_entity_poly.entity_id
_entity_poly.type
_entity_poly.pdbx_seq_one_letter_code
_entity_poly.pdbx_strand_id
1 'polypeptide(L)'
;MALEDAAVASSPEGSPPVSRSETPAAVEEIESGQGGSGRAESGEAESGRVESGQAEPETARDPQEEELEEELDEEIAEETEEHERHVHTGPAKGWFFVSIILTLLLAVLVGANTDSALIYTVAGFLPTVVCIVIFIALLDGQFKDVLFWLTPLAVCLLFLAVGPWANVMLDNQLDIPSLTAVNLIISYLILFVGQGLEYFSSLRSERVVLENVEDFSPEHLDKYIHTIEDKCKAINFVIGRVYRESRGGTKALREKIKIPSEWYNEFNDITVNDLKEKKEFALLLLQKIEAQLKTLLMPEKDVFTLDEVRRLDIAHDANGYDRIIDVLAVNDRDPVEDYFLGAMDFCKKVSEGLRRM
;
A
#
# COMPACT_ATOMS: atom_id res chain seq x y z
N MET A 1 -63.02 12.69 27.22
CA MET A 1 -63.12 13.93 28.00
C MET A 1 -62.25 13.72 29.23
N ALA A 2 -61.16 14.49 29.34
CA ALA A 2 -60.20 14.60 30.46
C ALA A 2 -59.37 13.36 30.83
N LEU A 3 -58.12 13.43 31.28
CA LEU A 3 -57.02 14.42 31.40
C LEU A 3 -55.80 13.57 31.87
N GLU A 4 -54.63 13.71 31.24
CA GLU A 4 -53.35 14.18 31.83
C GLU A 4 -52.78 13.43 33.06
N ASP A 5 -51.52 12.98 32.92
CA ASP A 5 -50.35 13.27 33.81
C ASP A 5 -49.21 12.29 33.44
N ALA A 6 -48.17 12.70 32.70
CA ALA A 6 -47.01 13.50 33.09
C ALA A 6 -46.07 12.79 34.09
N ALA A 7 -45.01 12.16 33.57
CA ALA A 7 -43.85 11.74 34.35
C ALA A 7 -42.57 12.33 33.72
N VAL A 8 -42.04 13.32 34.44
CA VAL A 8 -40.80 14.05 34.17
C VAL A 8 -39.62 13.24 34.70
N ALA A 9 -38.69 12.86 33.84
CA ALA A 9 -37.39 12.32 34.24
C ALA A 9 -36.32 13.41 34.05
N SER A 10 -35.74 13.85 35.17
CA SER A 10 -34.58 14.74 35.21
C SER A 10 -33.33 13.89 35.46
N SER A 11 -32.31 14.06 34.62
CA SER A 11 -30.95 13.54 34.85
C SER A 11 -30.02 14.75 35.00
N PRO A 12 -29.17 14.81 36.04
CA PRO A 12 -28.22 15.91 36.19
C PRO A 12 -26.89 15.56 35.50
N GLU A 13 -26.48 16.42 34.57
CA GLU A 13 -25.12 16.49 34.06
C GLU A 13 -24.19 17.02 35.16
N GLY A 14 -23.17 16.22 35.52
CA GLY A 14 -22.08 16.62 36.38
C GLY A 14 -20.76 16.46 35.63
N SER A 15 -20.20 17.56 35.12
CA SER A 15 -18.83 17.62 34.61
C SER A 15 -17.89 18.12 35.72
N PRO A 16 -16.73 17.46 35.96
CA PRO A 16 -15.69 18.00 36.86
C PRO A 16 -14.75 18.96 36.13
N PRO A 17 -14.15 19.94 36.83
CA PRO A 17 -13.18 20.85 36.24
C PRO A 17 -11.79 20.21 36.16
N VAL A 18 -11.15 20.37 35.00
CA VAL A 18 -9.74 20.03 34.76
C VAL A 18 -8.86 21.12 35.36
N SER A 19 -8.19 20.80 36.47
CA SER A 19 -7.16 21.63 37.07
C SER A 19 -5.86 21.52 36.26
N ARG A 20 -5.36 22.67 35.79
CA ARG A 20 -4.03 22.82 35.18
C ARG A 20 -2.95 22.61 36.24
N SER A 21 -2.09 21.61 36.05
CA SER A 21 -0.87 21.43 36.83
C SER A 21 0.25 22.32 36.29
N GLU A 22 0.81 23.12 37.18
CA GLU A 22 1.96 23.99 36.99
C GLU A 22 3.22 23.18 36.68
N THR A 23 4.01 23.69 35.73
CA THR A 23 5.36 23.23 35.39
C THR A 23 6.36 23.92 36.31
N PRO A 24 7.30 23.22 36.97
CA PRO A 24 8.50 23.85 37.48
C PRO A 24 9.65 23.69 36.49
N ALA A 25 10.26 24.82 36.17
CA ALA A 25 11.61 24.91 35.64
C ALA A 25 12.61 24.71 36.79
N ALA A 26 13.66 23.92 36.57
CA ALA A 26 14.99 24.14 37.13
C ALA A 26 15.97 23.17 36.46
N VAL A 27 16.86 23.73 35.65
CA VAL A 27 18.07 23.10 35.13
C VAL A 27 19.13 23.28 36.23
N GLU A 28 19.60 22.18 36.80
CA GLU A 28 20.72 22.17 37.74
C GLU A 28 22.00 21.65 37.06
N GLU A 29 23.11 22.21 37.54
CA GLU A 29 24.47 22.18 37.04
C GLU A 29 25.07 20.77 36.85
N ILE A 30 25.83 20.60 35.77
CA ILE A 30 26.77 19.48 35.61
C ILE A 30 28.12 19.94 36.17
N GLU A 31 28.45 19.47 37.38
CA GLU A 31 29.80 19.53 37.93
C GLU A 31 30.71 18.47 37.29
N SER A 32 31.86 18.94 36.84
CA SER A 32 33.00 18.16 36.38
C SER A 32 33.72 17.50 37.56
N GLY A 33 33.76 16.16 37.58
CA GLY A 33 34.54 15.36 38.53
C GLY A 33 35.65 14.56 37.86
N GLN A 34 36.87 15.10 37.90
CA GLN A 34 38.12 14.38 37.65
C GLN A 34 38.42 13.36 38.77
N GLY A 35 39.06 12.25 38.41
CA GLY A 35 40.01 11.55 39.28
C GLY A 35 39.74 10.07 39.49
N GLY A 36 40.69 9.22 39.10
CA GLY A 36 40.59 7.78 39.39
C GLY A 36 41.66 6.90 38.76
N SER A 37 42.94 7.24 38.94
CA SER A 37 44.06 6.33 38.70
C SER A 37 43.98 5.13 39.66
N GLY A 38 43.96 3.91 39.13
CA GLY A 38 43.92 2.68 39.93
C GLY A 38 44.37 1.45 39.16
N ARG A 39 45.69 1.22 39.19
CA ARG A 39 46.41 0.02 38.76
C ARG A 39 46.09 -1.17 39.68
N ALA A 40 45.81 -2.34 39.12
CA ALA A 40 46.13 -3.63 39.74
C ALA A 40 46.19 -4.75 38.69
N GLU A 41 47.35 -5.39 38.63
CA GLU A 41 47.66 -6.62 37.90
C GLU A 41 47.13 -7.86 38.66
N SER A 42 46.52 -8.79 37.93
CA SER A 42 46.48 -10.24 38.18
C SER A 42 45.68 -10.83 37.01
N GLY A 43 46.15 -11.73 36.15
CA GLY A 43 47.15 -12.78 36.33
C GLY A 43 46.45 -14.12 36.55
N GLU A 44 45.83 -14.68 35.50
CA GLU A 44 45.32 -16.06 35.38
C GLU A 44 44.98 -16.23 33.87
N ALA A 45 45.79 -16.86 33.03
CA ALA A 45 45.98 -18.30 32.85
C ALA A 45 44.66 -19.07 32.65
N GLU A 46 44.21 -19.26 31.40
CA GLU A 46 43.89 -20.60 30.89
C GLU A 46 43.41 -20.63 29.43
N SER A 47 43.87 -21.68 28.74
CA SER A 47 43.22 -22.38 27.63
C SER A 47 43.17 -21.70 26.27
N GLY A 48 44.29 -21.82 25.54
CA GLY A 48 44.31 -21.72 24.09
C GLY A 48 43.47 -22.84 23.47
N ARG A 49 42.23 -22.50 23.11
CA ARG A 49 41.42 -23.27 22.14
C ARG A 49 41.85 -22.83 20.76
N VAL A 50 42.62 -23.69 20.09
CA VAL A 50 42.95 -23.56 18.67
C VAL A 50 41.65 -23.82 17.89
N GLU A 51 40.92 -22.76 17.56
CA GLU A 51 39.94 -22.80 16.47
C GLU A 51 40.72 -22.96 15.17
N SER A 52 40.79 -24.19 14.68
CA SER A 52 41.14 -24.47 13.30
C SER A 52 40.03 -23.90 12.41
N GLY A 53 40.15 -22.60 12.11
CA GLY A 53 39.47 -21.98 10.99
C GLY A 53 39.94 -22.63 9.70
N GLN A 54 39.30 -23.75 9.33
CA GLN A 54 39.23 -24.14 7.94
C GLN A 54 38.42 -23.04 7.26
N ALA A 55 39.13 -22.07 6.69
CA ALA A 55 38.55 -21.21 5.66
C ALA A 55 37.96 -22.15 4.62
N GLU A 56 36.63 -22.20 4.56
CA GLU A 56 35.96 -22.81 3.43
C GLU A 56 36.55 -22.14 2.18
N PRO A 57 37.03 -22.92 1.20
CA PRO A 57 37.52 -22.34 -0.03
C PRO A 57 36.36 -21.54 -0.61
N GLU A 58 36.51 -20.21 -0.70
CA GLU A 58 35.67 -19.38 -1.56
C GLU A 58 35.81 -19.98 -2.97
N THR A 59 34.89 -20.88 -3.30
CA THR A 59 34.66 -21.33 -4.66
C THR A 59 34.28 -20.08 -5.42
N ALA A 60 35.26 -19.52 -6.14
CA ALA A 60 35.02 -18.48 -7.12
C ALA A 60 33.87 -18.95 -8.00
N ARG A 61 32.71 -18.32 -7.83
CA ARG A 61 31.55 -18.54 -8.69
C ARG A 61 31.98 -18.30 -10.12
N ASP A 62 31.51 -19.17 -11.01
CA ASP A 62 31.80 -19.03 -12.42
C ASP A 62 31.20 -17.68 -12.88
N PRO A 63 31.99 -16.75 -13.45
CA PRO A 63 31.46 -15.49 -13.95
C PRO A 63 30.29 -15.67 -14.93
N GLN A 64 30.22 -16.83 -15.61
CA GLN A 64 29.12 -17.15 -16.51
C GLN A 64 27.81 -17.47 -15.78
N GLU A 65 27.84 -18.00 -14.56
CA GLU A 65 26.63 -18.24 -13.77
C GLU A 65 26.06 -16.91 -13.22
N GLU A 66 26.94 -15.97 -12.84
CA GLU A 66 26.54 -14.66 -12.33
C GLU A 66 25.88 -13.80 -13.43
N GLU A 67 26.40 -13.84 -14.66
CA GLU A 67 25.81 -13.15 -15.82
C GLU A 67 24.44 -13.75 -16.21
N LEU A 68 24.28 -15.07 -16.08
CA LEU A 68 23.02 -15.76 -16.38
C LEU A 68 21.93 -15.51 -15.30
N GLU A 69 22.33 -15.42 -14.03
CA GLU A 69 21.43 -15.02 -12.94
C GLU A 69 20.94 -13.58 -13.13
N GLU A 70 21.81 -12.66 -13.57
CA GLU A 70 21.43 -11.26 -13.83
C GLU A 70 20.47 -11.12 -15.03
N GLU A 71 20.70 -11.85 -16.12
CA GLU A 71 19.77 -11.88 -17.28
C GLU A 71 18.40 -12.46 -16.89
N LEU A 72 18.37 -13.53 -16.08
CA LEU A 72 17.12 -14.16 -15.65
C LEU A 72 16.32 -13.26 -14.69
N ASP A 73 17.01 -12.58 -13.76
CA ASP A 73 16.38 -11.62 -12.86
C ASP A 73 15.81 -10.41 -13.62
N GLU A 74 16.48 -9.97 -14.70
CA GLU A 74 15.98 -8.90 -15.58
C GLU A 74 14.73 -9.36 -16.38
N GLU A 75 14.74 -10.57 -16.94
CA GLU A 75 13.58 -11.14 -17.66
C GLU A 75 12.37 -11.33 -16.73
N ILE A 76 12.57 -11.85 -15.52
CA ILE A 76 11.51 -12.00 -14.51
C ILE A 76 10.97 -10.63 -14.08
N ALA A 77 11.84 -9.64 -13.89
CA ALA A 77 11.41 -8.28 -13.56
C ALA A 77 10.57 -7.65 -14.69
N GLU A 78 10.94 -7.87 -15.95
CA GLU A 78 10.21 -7.36 -17.11
C GLU A 78 8.82 -8.03 -17.27
N GLU A 79 8.73 -9.36 -17.14
CA GLU A 79 7.45 -10.09 -17.17
C GLU A 79 6.54 -9.67 -16.00
N THR A 80 7.11 -9.47 -14.81
CA THR A 80 6.34 -9.06 -13.62
C THR A 80 5.79 -7.65 -13.78
N GLU A 81 6.61 -6.70 -14.28
CA GLU A 81 6.14 -5.34 -14.57
C GLU A 81 5.05 -5.31 -15.66
N GLU A 82 5.14 -6.15 -16.70
CA GLU A 82 4.13 -6.22 -17.75
C GLU A 82 2.80 -6.79 -17.22
N HIS A 83 2.87 -7.82 -16.36
CA HIS A 83 1.69 -8.43 -15.74
C HIS A 83 0.95 -7.45 -14.82
N GLU A 84 1.66 -6.69 -13.98
CA GLU A 84 1.06 -5.72 -13.06
C GLU A 84 0.38 -4.56 -13.79
N ARG A 85 0.96 -4.06 -14.89
CA ARG A 85 0.35 -2.99 -15.71
C ARG A 85 -1.00 -3.43 -16.30
N HIS A 86 -1.13 -4.72 -16.63
CA HIS A 86 -2.36 -5.26 -17.22
C HIS A 86 -3.49 -5.48 -16.20
N VAL A 87 -3.17 -5.84 -14.96
CA VAL A 87 -4.18 -6.19 -13.95
C VAL A 87 -4.88 -4.96 -13.37
N HIS A 88 -4.18 -3.85 -13.16
CA HIS A 88 -4.75 -2.69 -12.47
C HIS A 88 -5.52 -1.69 -13.35
N THR A 89 -5.20 -1.57 -14.65
CA THR A 89 -5.82 -0.53 -15.51
C THR A 89 -7.15 -0.96 -16.18
N GLY A 90 -7.47 -2.25 -16.17
CA GLY A 90 -8.61 -2.83 -16.89
C GLY A 90 -9.99 -2.27 -16.49
N PRO A 91 -10.36 -2.24 -15.19
CA PRO A 91 -11.69 -1.82 -14.75
C PRO A 91 -11.96 -0.34 -14.99
N ALA A 92 -10.97 0.53 -14.71
CA ALA A 92 -11.08 1.97 -14.86
C ALA A 92 -11.30 2.35 -16.33
N LYS A 93 -10.51 1.79 -17.26
CA LYS A 93 -10.66 2.02 -18.71
C LYS A 93 -12.06 1.65 -19.19
N GLY A 94 -12.57 0.48 -18.77
CA GLY A 94 -13.93 0.04 -19.13
C GLY A 94 -15.01 1.04 -18.69
N TRP A 95 -14.86 1.64 -17.51
CA TRP A 95 -15.80 2.63 -17.00
C TRP A 95 -15.79 3.95 -17.80
N PHE A 96 -14.62 4.41 -18.24
CA PHE A 96 -14.55 5.59 -19.11
C PHE A 96 -15.20 5.35 -20.48
N PHE A 97 -15.07 4.15 -21.06
CA PHE A 97 -15.81 3.79 -22.28
C PHE A 97 -17.33 3.84 -22.07
N VAL A 98 -17.82 3.32 -20.95
CA VAL A 98 -19.25 3.40 -20.59
C VAL A 98 -19.69 4.87 -20.44
N SER A 99 -18.84 5.71 -19.85
CA SER A 99 -19.11 7.14 -19.68
C SER A 99 -19.22 7.90 -21.02
N ILE A 100 -18.42 7.53 -22.03
CA ILE A 100 -18.56 8.07 -23.39
C ILE A 100 -19.94 7.72 -23.96
N ILE A 101 -20.34 6.45 -23.89
CA ILE A 101 -21.64 5.98 -24.40
C ILE A 101 -22.78 6.73 -23.69
N LEU A 102 -22.69 6.86 -22.37
CA LEU A 102 -23.71 7.55 -21.57
C LEU A 102 -23.78 9.05 -21.93
N THR A 103 -22.65 9.70 -22.16
CA THR A 103 -22.59 11.11 -22.57
C THR A 103 -23.21 11.32 -23.95
N LEU A 104 -22.95 10.41 -24.90
CA LEU A 104 -23.58 10.46 -26.24
C LEU A 104 -25.08 10.23 -26.16
N LEU A 105 -25.53 9.29 -25.33
CA LEU A 105 -26.96 9.03 -25.11
C LEU A 105 -27.65 10.25 -24.48
N LEU A 106 -26.99 10.91 -23.51
CA LEU A 106 -27.47 12.15 -22.92
C LEU A 106 -27.59 13.27 -23.97
N ALA A 107 -26.59 13.41 -24.85
CA ALA A 107 -26.65 14.38 -25.94
C ALA A 107 -27.82 14.11 -26.90
N VAL A 108 -28.08 12.85 -27.27
CA VAL A 108 -29.25 12.47 -28.08
C VAL A 108 -30.56 12.82 -27.37
N LEU A 109 -30.66 12.51 -26.07
CA LEU A 109 -31.84 12.78 -25.27
C LEU A 109 -32.12 14.29 -25.16
N VAL A 110 -31.09 15.10 -24.91
CA VAL A 110 -31.21 16.56 -24.88
C VAL A 110 -31.65 17.09 -26.24
N GLY A 111 -31.09 16.59 -27.34
CA GLY A 111 -31.46 17.01 -28.69
C GLY A 111 -32.93 16.71 -29.00
N ALA A 112 -33.40 15.51 -28.63
CA ALA A 112 -34.80 15.11 -28.80
C ALA A 112 -35.79 15.97 -27.99
N ASN A 113 -35.38 16.53 -26.85
CA ASN A 113 -36.24 17.36 -25.99
C ASN A 113 -36.18 18.85 -26.31
N THR A 114 -35.19 19.30 -27.08
CA THR A 114 -34.94 20.73 -27.35
C THR A 114 -35.26 21.13 -28.79
N ASP A 115 -35.84 20.21 -29.58
CA ASP A 115 -36.09 20.36 -31.03
C ASP A 115 -34.86 20.83 -31.83
N SER A 116 -33.67 20.65 -31.26
CA SER A 116 -32.40 21.07 -31.84
C SER A 116 -31.88 19.96 -32.76
N ALA A 117 -31.25 20.34 -33.87
CA ALA A 117 -30.61 19.35 -34.73
C ALA A 117 -29.54 18.58 -33.93
N LEU A 118 -29.54 17.25 -34.05
CA LEU A 118 -28.67 16.36 -33.28
C LEU A 118 -27.18 16.78 -33.35
N ILE A 119 -26.75 17.27 -34.51
CA ILE A 119 -25.37 17.73 -34.73
C ILE A 119 -24.97 18.87 -33.78
N TYR A 120 -25.88 19.78 -33.47
CA TYR A 120 -25.63 20.90 -32.56
C TYR A 120 -25.54 20.42 -31.12
N THR A 121 -26.44 19.51 -30.71
CA THR A 121 -26.38 18.95 -29.36
C THR A 121 -25.10 18.13 -29.16
N VAL A 122 -24.73 17.28 -30.13
CA VAL A 122 -23.46 16.52 -30.07
C VAL A 122 -22.25 17.46 -30.02
N ALA A 123 -22.21 18.50 -30.86
CA ALA A 123 -21.14 19.50 -30.83
C ALA A 123 -21.06 20.22 -29.47
N GLY A 124 -22.20 20.48 -28.84
CA GLY A 124 -22.29 21.07 -27.51
C GLY A 124 -21.70 20.19 -26.39
N PHE A 125 -21.67 18.87 -26.55
CA PHE A 125 -21.09 17.92 -25.58
C PHE A 125 -19.65 17.48 -25.92
N LEU A 126 -19.07 18.00 -27.01
CA LEU A 126 -17.70 17.69 -27.42
C LEU A 126 -16.65 17.92 -26.31
N PRO A 127 -16.72 18.98 -25.48
CA PRO A 127 -15.76 19.18 -24.39
C PRO A 127 -15.71 18.02 -23.41
N THR A 128 -16.86 17.49 -22.98
CA THR A 128 -16.92 16.33 -22.08
C THR A 128 -16.30 15.09 -22.73
N VAL A 129 -16.60 14.83 -24.01
CA VAL A 129 -16.02 13.69 -24.74
C VAL A 129 -14.51 13.80 -24.83
N VAL A 130 -13.99 14.99 -25.15
CA VAL A 130 -12.54 15.26 -25.20
C VAL A 130 -11.90 15.08 -23.82
N CYS A 131 -12.53 15.56 -22.74
CA CYS A 131 -12.07 15.32 -21.38
C CYS A 131 -11.93 13.83 -21.09
N ILE A 132 -12.94 13.02 -21.43
CA ILE A 132 -12.89 11.57 -21.20
C ILE A 132 -11.75 10.91 -21.98
N VAL A 133 -11.53 11.31 -23.25
CA VAL A 133 -10.43 10.78 -24.06
C VAL A 133 -9.07 11.16 -23.46
N ILE A 134 -8.92 12.40 -22.99
CA ILE A 134 -7.69 12.84 -22.29
C ILE A 134 -7.51 12.03 -21.00
N PHE A 135 -8.57 11.78 -20.23
CA PHE A 135 -8.47 10.95 -19.03
C PHE A 135 -8.02 9.53 -19.34
N ILE A 136 -8.58 8.88 -20.36
CA ILE A 136 -8.12 7.55 -20.79
C ILE A 136 -6.63 7.57 -21.14
N ALA A 137 -6.16 8.61 -21.85
CA ALA A 137 -4.75 8.75 -22.20
C ALA A 137 -3.85 9.06 -20.99
N LEU A 138 -4.37 9.79 -19.99
CA LEU A 138 -3.63 10.14 -18.77
C LEU A 138 -3.58 9.00 -17.76
N LEU A 139 -4.55 8.07 -17.75
CA LEU A 139 -4.52 6.90 -16.88
C LEU A 139 -3.28 6.03 -17.07
N ASP A 140 -2.72 6.02 -18.29
CA ASP A 140 -1.52 5.25 -18.60
C ASP A 140 -0.21 6.00 -18.26
N GLY A 141 -0.30 7.28 -17.91
CA GLY A 141 0.87 8.10 -17.60
C GLY A 141 1.01 8.38 -16.12
N GLN A 142 2.26 8.49 -15.62
CA GLN A 142 2.57 9.00 -14.28
C GLN A 142 2.30 10.52 -14.12
N PHE A 143 1.32 11.06 -14.84
CA PHE A 143 1.04 12.49 -14.78
C PHE A 143 0.46 12.86 -13.41
N LYS A 144 1.11 13.84 -12.78
CA LYS A 144 0.79 14.37 -11.45
C LYS A 144 -0.71 14.70 -11.33
N ASP A 145 -1.32 14.29 -10.22
CA ASP A 145 -2.74 14.48 -9.87
C ASP A 145 -3.29 15.87 -10.22
N VAL A 146 -2.49 16.92 -10.05
CA VAL A 146 -2.90 18.31 -10.30
C VAL A 146 -3.34 18.54 -11.75
N LEU A 147 -2.63 17.98 -12.74
CA LEU A 147 -2.98 18.18 -14.15
C LEU A 147 -4.29 17.48 -14.50
N PHE A 148 -4.54 16.33 -13.87
CA PHE A 148 -5.76 15.56 -14.02
C PHE A 148 -6.99 16.36 -13.55
N TRP A 149 -6.90 16.99 -12.38
CA TRP A 149 -7.97 17.84 -11.85
C TRP A 149 -8.21 19.13 -12.63
N LEU A 150 -7.17 19.71 -13.25
CA LEU A 150 -7.30 20.94 -14.03
C LEU A 150 -7.83 20.73 -15.45
N THR A 151 -7.81 19.50 -15.96
CA THR A 151 -8.17 19.19 -17.35
C THR A 151 -9.61 19.57 -17.72
N PRO A 152 -10.66 19.21 -16.95
CA PRO A 152 -12.03 19.64 -17.24
C PRO A 152 -12.20 21.15 -17.37
N LEU A 153 -11.53 21.89 -16.47
CA LEU A 153 -11.59 23.34 -16.45
C LEU A 153 -10.92 23.92 -17.70
N ALA A 154 -9.72 23.45 -18.05
CA ALA A 154 -8.99 23.92 -19.22
C ALA A 154 -9.76 23.67 -20.52
N VAL A 155 -10.32 22.46 -20.70
CA VAL A 155 -11.08 22.09 -21.90
C VAL A 155 -12.38 22.91 -22.00
N CYS A 156 -13.11 23.10 -20.89
CA CYS A 156 -14.34 23.90 -20.90
C CYS A 156 -14.07 25.40 -21.13
N LEU A 157 -12.98 25.96 -20.58
CA LEU A 157 -12.58 27.34 -20.85
C LEU A 157 -12.20 27.54 -22.32
N LEU A 158 -11.52 26.56 -22.92
CA LEU A 158 -11.21 26.59 -24.35
C LEU A 158 -12.50 26.55 -25.19
N PHE A 159 -13.46 25.71 -24.82
CA PHE A 159 -14.77 25.67 -25.48
C PHE A 159 -15.53 27.00 -25.34
N LEU A 160 -15.51 27.62 -24.17
CA LEU A 160 -16.14 28.93 -23.95
C LEU A 160 -15.46 30.03 -24.78
N ALA A 161 -14.14 29.99 -24.96
CA ALA A 161 -13.38 30.96 -25.73
C ALA A 161 -13.61 30.82 -27.25
N VAL A 162 -13.65 29.59 -27.76
CA VAL A 162 -13.83 29.28 -29.19
C VAL A 162 -15.32 29.25 -29.58
N GLY A 163 -16.19 28.96 -28.62
CA GLY A 163 -17.63 28.76 -28.79
C GLY A 163 -18.35 29.90 -29.52
N PRO A 164 -18.08 31.20 -29.25
CA PRO A 164 -18.69 32.30 -30.00
C PRO A 164 -18.43 32.24 -31.51
N TRP A 165 -17.23 31.84 -31.94
CA TRP A 165 -16.91 31.69 -33.35
C TRP A 165 -17.62 30.50 -33.98
N ALA A 166 -17.69 29.39 -33.25
CA ALA A 166 -18.46 28.22 -33.67
C ALA A 166 -19.96 28.55 -33.74
N ASN A 167 -20.50 29.32 -32.79
CA ASN A 167 -21.92 29.66 -32.73
C ASN A 167 -22.36 30.52 -33.92
N VAL A 168 -21.49 31.42 -34.41
CA VAL A 168 -21.73 32.18 -35.64
C VAL A 168 -21.86 31.25 -36.85
N MET A 169 -21.07 30.18 -36.92
CA MET A 169 -21.15 29.18 -38.00
C MET A 169 -22.37 28.24 -37.87
N LEU A 170 -23.00 28.19 -36.69
CA LEU A 170 -24.13 27.31 -36.36
C LEU A 170 -25.43 28.09 -36.15
N ASP A 171 -25.56 29.24 -36.83
CA ASP A 171 -26.75 30.12 -36.81
C ASP A 171 -27.23 30.53 -35.40
N ASN A 172 -26.31 30.70 -34.46
CA ASN A 172 -26.56 31.11 -33.07
C ASN A 172 -27.52 30.19 -32.30
N GLN A 173 -27.59 28.90 -32.64
CA GLN A 173 -28.48 27.96 -31.97
C GLN A 173 -27.93 27.42 -30.64
N LEU A 174 -26.67 27.67 -30.29
CA LEU A 174 -26.06 27.15 -29.07
C LEU A 174 -25.99 28.21 -27.97
N ASP A 175 -26.53 27.88 -26.79
CA ASP A 175 -26.29 28.61 -25.55
C ASP A 175 -24.94 28.18 -24.96
N ILE A 176 -23.85 28.75 -25.51
CA ILE A 176 -22.47 28.41 -25.16
C ILE A 176 -22.20 28.52 -23.65
N PRO A 177 -22.60 29.59 -22.93
CA PRO A 177 -22.41 29.67 -21.49
C PRO A 177 -23.04 28.51 -20.71
N SER A 178 -24.32 28.21 -20.98
CA SER A 178 -25.02 27.13 -20.29
C SER A 178 -24.42 25.76 -20.60
N LEU A 179 -24.10 25.51 -21.88
CA LEU A 179 -23.43 24.27 -22.29
C LEU A 179 -22.06 24.11 -21.64
N THR A 180 -21.28 25.19 -21.53
CA THR A 180 -19.99 25.17 -20.83
C THR A 180 -20.15 24.75 -19.38
N ALA A 181 -21.12 25.35 -18.67
CA ALA A 181 -21.38 25.02 -17.27
C ALA A 181 -21.80 23.56 -17.10
N VAL A 182 -22.69 23.06 -17.96
CA VAL A 182 -23.14 21.65 -17.94
C VAL A 182 -22.00 20.68 -18.21
N ASN A 183 -21.17 20.93 -19.25
CA ASN A 183 -20.02 20.10 -19.56
C ASN A 183 -19.01 20.06 -18.40
N LEU A 184 -18.77 21.19 -17.74
CA LEU A 184 -17.86 21.26 -16.60
C LEU A 184 -18.36 20.39 -15.45
N ILE A 185 -19.64 20.51 -15.09
CA ILE A 185 -20.25 19.73 -14.01
C ILE A 185 -20.19 18.23 -14.33
N ILE A 186 -20.58 17.84 -15.55
CA ILE A 186 -20.58 16.43 -15.96
C ILE A 186 -19.16 15.87 -16.00
N SER A 187 -18.19 16.62 -16.52
CA SER A 187 -16.79 16.18 -16.59
C SER A 187 -16.20 15.92 -15.20
N TYR A 188 -16.47 16.81 -14.22
CA TYR A 188 -16.04 16.58 -12.84
C TYR A 188 -16.80 15.44 -12.15
N LEU A 189 -18.10 15.28 -12.41
CA LEU A 189 -18.86 14.15 -11.89
C LEU A 189 -18.28 12.84 -12.40
N ILE A 190 -17.96 12.77 -13.70
CA ILE A 190 -17.32 11.60 -14.29
C ILE A 190 -15.96 11.35 -13.63
N LEU A 191 -15.12 12.37 -13.53
CA LEU A 191 -13.81 12.23 -12.88
C LEU A 191 -13.92 11.71 -11.43
N PHE A 192 -14.85 12.27 -10.65
CA PHE A 192 -15.06 11.88 -9.26
C PHE A 192 -15.56 10.42 -9.13
N VAL A 193 -16.50 10.01 -9.97
CA VAL A 193 -17.00 8.62 -9.97
C VAL A 193 -15.92 7.65 -10.44
N GLY A 194 -15.14 8.01 -11.46
CA GLY A 194 -14.03 7.20 -11.96
C GLY A 194 -12.99 6.93 -10.89
N GLN A 195 -12.49 7.98 -10.23
CA GLN A 195 -11.54 7.85 -9.11
C GLN A 195 -12.14 7.10 -7.91
N GLY A 196 -13.42 7.37 -7.59
CA GLY A 196 -14.11 6.65 -6.54
C GLY A 196 -14.18 5.15 -6.83
N LEU A 197 -14.49 4.75 -8.06
CA LEU A 197 -14.52 3.34 -8.47
C LEU A 197 -13.14 2.70 -8.45
N GLU A 198 -12.11 3.43 -8.87
CA GLU A 198 -10.72 2.95 -8.78
C GLU A 198 -10.32 2.69 -7.32
N TYR A 199 -10.57 3.65 -6.44
CA TYR A 199 -10.38 3.50 -4.99
C TYR A 199 -11.22 2.36 -4.39
N PHE A 200 -12.47 2.19 -4.80
CA PHE A 200 -13.28 1.05 -4.37
C PHE A 200 -12.78 -0.27 -4.95
N SER A 201 -12.23 -0.27 -6.15
CA SER A 201 -11.71 -1.47 -6.80
C SER A 201 -10.40 -1.93 -6.17
N SER A 202 -9.54 -1.01 -5.73
CA SER A 202 -8.34 -1.37 -4.96
C SER A 202 -8.74 -1.97 -3.61
N LEU A 203 -9.67 -1.33 -2.88
CA LEU A 203 -10.23 -1.89 -1.65
C LEU A 203 -10.94 -3.24 -1.86
N ARG A 204 -11.58 -3.43 -3.02
CA ARG A 204 -12.26 -4.68 -3.35
C ARG A 204 -11.28 -5.76 -3.78
N SER A 205 -10.22 -5.42 -4.50
CA SER A 205 -9.14 -6.36 -4.84
C SER A 205 -8.52 -6.89 -3.55
N GLU A 206 -8.21 -5.98 -2.62
CA GLU A 206 -7.77 -6.31 -1.27
C GLU A 206 -8.77 -7.25 -0.57
N ARG A 207 -10.08 -6.96 -0.65
CA ARG A 207 -11.11 -7.83 -0.05
C ARG A 207 -11.32 -9.16 -0.78
N VAL A 208 -11.21 -9.23 -2.10
CA VAL A 208 -11.49 -10.46 -2.90
C VAL A 208 -10.35 -11.46 -2.77
N VAL A 209 -9.11 -10.99 -2.64
CA VAL A 209 -7.98 -11.84 -2.21
C VAL A 209 -8.26 -12.40 -0.82
N LEU A 210 -8.90 -11.63 0.07
CA LEU A 210 -9.31 -12.07 1.40
C LEU A 210 -10.59 -12.94 1.41
N GLU A 211 -11.50 -12.83 0.44
CA GLU A 211 -12.82 -13.49 0.47
C GLU A 211 -12.83 -14.82 -0.31
N ASN A 212 -11.89 -15.03 -1.25
CA ASN A 212 -11.74 -16.29 -1.99
C ASN A 212 -10.84 -17.33 -1.31
N VAL A 213 -10.40 -17.07 -0.09
CA VAL A 213 -9.83 -18.12 0.75
C VAL A 213 -11.01 -18.90 1.32
N GLU A 214 -11.36 -20.00 0.65
CA GLU A 214 -12.31 -20.99 1.16
C GLU A 214 -12.06 -21.25 2.65
N ASP A 215 -13.14 -21.37 3.44
CA ASP A 215 -13.07 -21.78 4.85
C ASP A 215 -12.01 -22.88 5.00
N PHE A 216 -11.02 -22.66 5.89
CA PHE A 216 -9.88 -23.55 6.04
C PHE A 216 -10.34 -25.01 6.12
N SER A 217 -10.05 -25.77 5.07
CA SER A 217 -10.23 -27.21 5.02
C SER A 217 -8.84 -27.85 5.20
N PRO A 218 -8.67 -28.80 6.13
CA PRO A 218 -7.42 -29.54 6.29
C PRO A 218 -6.93 -30.20 5.00
N GLU A 219 -7.85 -30.52 4.08
CA GLU A 219 -7.56 -31.12 2.77
C GLU A 219 -6.81 -30.18 1.81
N HIS A 220 -6.82 -28.88 2.08
CA HIS A 220 -6.14 -27.86 1.27
C HIS A 220 -4.90 -27.29 1.97
N LEU A 221 -4.46 -27.88 3.08
CA LEU A 221 -3.30 -27.39 3.84
C LEU A 221 -2.05 -27.23 2.97
N ASP A 222 -1.77 -28.17 2.07
CA ASP A 222 -0.56 -28.12 1.22
C ASP A 222 -0.55 -26.87 0.32
N LYS A 223 -1.70 -26.49 -0.25
CA LYS A 223 -1.84 -25.28 -1.05
C LYS A 223 -1.62 -24.02 -0.20
N TYR A 224 -2.13 -24.06 1.02
CA TYR A 224 -1.98 -23.00 1.99
C TYR A 224 -0.51 -22.81 2.40
N ILE A 225 0.18 -23.89 2.73
CA ILE A 225 1.57 -23.90 3.17
C ILE A 225 2.51 -23.22 2.16
N HIS A 226 2.42 -23.55 0.88
CA HIS A 226 3.27 -22.92 -0.13
C HIS A 226 3.01 -21.41 -0.23
N THR A 227 1.75 -20.99 -0.05
CA THR A 227 1.37 -19.58 -0.12
C THR A 227 2.05 -18.74 0.96
N ILE A 228 2.21 -19.25 2.19
CA ILE A 228 2.86 -18.49 3.26
C ILE A 228 4.37 -18.42 3.07
N GLU A 229 5.00 -19.51 2.62
CA GLU A 229 6.43 -19.55 2.33
C GLU A 229 6.80 -18.51 1.26
N ASP A 230 6.08 -18.51 0.14
CA ASP A 230 6.35 -17.60 -0.98
C ASP A 230 6.20 -16.14 -0.56
N LYS A 231 5.16 -15.81 0.19
CA LYS A 231 4.94 -14.44 0.71
C LYS A 231 6.02 -14.02 1.69
N CYS A 232 6.42 -14.89 2.62
CA CYS A 232 7.49 -14.57 3.57
C CYS A 232 8.85 -14.41 2.88
N LYS A 233 9.15 -15.22 1.86
CA LYS A 233 10.36 -15.07 1.02
C LYS A 233 10.35 -13.74 0.27
N ALA A 234 9.24 -13.39 -0.36
CA ALA A 234 9.10 -12.13 -1.08
C ALA A 234 9.29 -10.91 -0.16
N ILE A 235 8.67 -10.92 1.02
CA ILE A 235 8.89 -9.86 2.04
C ILE A 235 10.36 -9.77 2.44
N ASN A 236 11.01 -10.90 2.72
CA ASN A 236 12.43 -10.94 3.09
C ASN A 236 13.34 -10.42 1.96
N PHE A 237 12.99 -10.68 0.70
CA PHE A 237 13.71 -10.21 -0.46
C PHE A 237 13.64 -8.67 -0.58
N VAL A 238 12.43 -8.10 -0.45
CA VAL A 238 12.20 -6.65 -0.43
C VAL A 238 12.96 -5.98 0.73
N ILE A 239 12.92 -6.56 1.94
CA ILE A 239 13.74 -6.10 3.08
C ILE A 239 15.23 -6.09 2.73
N GLY A 240 15.70 -7.13 2.04
CA GLY A 240 17.07 -7.27 1.57
C GLY A 240 17.50 -6.15 0.63
N ARG A 241 16.63 -5.77 -0.33
CA ARG A 241 16.87 -4.71 -1.32
C ARG A 241 16.79 -3.31 -0.73
N VAL A 242 15.77 -3.04 0.09
CA VAL A 242 15.54 -1.71 0.68
C VAL A 242 16.62 -1.39 1.72
N TYR A 243 16.89 -2.30 2.65
CA TYR A 243 17.85 -2.10 3.75
C TYR A 243 19.23 -2.71 3.45
N ARG A 244 19.70 -2.64 2.20
CA ARG A 244 21.04 -3.09 1.82
C ARG A 244 22.15 -2.17 2.32
N GLU A 245 23.37 -2.70 2.41
CA GLU A 245 24.53 -1.96 2.94
C GLU A 245 24.88 -0.71 2.12
N SER A 246 24.72 -0.75 0.79
CA SER A 246 24.95 0.42 -0.07
C SER A 246 23.95 1.56 0.14
N ARG A 247 22.86 1.32 0.88
CA ARG A 247 21.88 2.34 1.30
C ARG A 247 21.93 2.61 2.81
N GLY A 248 23.05 2.27 3.45
CA GLY A 248 23.26 2.49 4.89
C GLY A 248 22.64 1.45 5.82
N GLY A 249 21.99 0.42 5.27
CA GLY A 249 21.47 -0.70 6.05
C GLY A 249 22.59 -1.58 6.61
N THR A 250 22.25 -2.45 7.57
CA THR A 250 23.18 -3.46 8.10
C THR A 250 22.51 -4.81 8.21
N LYS A 251 23.29 -5.90 8.25
CA LYS A 251 22.74 -7.23 8.52
C LYS A 251 21.94 -7.27 9.84
N ALA A 252 22.48 -6.67 10.91
CA ALA A 252 21.81 -6.64 12.21
C ALA A 252 20.46 -5.90 12.17
N LEU A 253 20.37 -4.81 11.39
CA LEU A 253 19.12 -4.07 11.18
C LEU A 253 18.10 -4.93 10.44
N ARG A 254 18.50 -5.59 9.34
CA ARG A 254 17.61 -6.48 8.59
C ARG A 254 17.09 -7.64 9.44
N GLU A 255 17.93 -8.25 10.26
CA GLU A 255 17.53 -9.36 11.14
C GLU A 255 16.48 -8.96 12.19
N LYS A 256 16.33 -7.66 12.54
CA LYS A 256 15.26 -7.19 13.44
C LYS A 256 13.87 -7.30 12.82
N ILE A 257 13.77 -7.18 11.49
CA ILE A 257 12.50 -7.11 10.76
C ILE A 257 12.26 -8.32 9.84
N LYS A 258 13.33 -9.02 9.45
CA LYS A 258 13.26 -10.23 8.62
C LYS A 258 12.45 -11.33 9.31
N ILE A 259 11.71 -12.09 8.52
CA ILE A 259 11.02 -13.31 8.98
C ILE A 259 12.03 -14.46 8.91
N PRO A 260 12.40 -15.09 10.04
CA PRO A 260 13.35 -16.20 10.03
C PRO A 260 12.89 -17.34 9.13
N SER A 261 13.78 -17.78 8.24
CA SER A 261 13.47 -18.80 7.23
C SER A 261 13.12 -20.14 7.83
N GLU A 262 13.68 -20.43 8.99
CA GLU A 262 13.44 -21.64 9.75
C GLU A 262 11.94 -21.79 10.07
N TRP A 263 11.24 -20.70 10.35
CA TRP A 263 9.86 -20.77 10.82
C TRP A 263 8.88 -21.21 9.73
N TYR A 264 8.98 -20.65 8.52
CA TYR A 264 8.09 -21.04 7.43
C TYR A 264 8.54 -22.36 6.77
N ASN A 265 9.84 -22.69 6.80
CA ASN A 265 10.32 -23.99 6.36
C ASN A 265 9.84 -25.12 7.29
N GLU A 266 9.98 -24.95 8.61
CA GLU A 266 9.45 -25.90 9.59
C GLU A 266 7.93 -26.04 9.51
N PHE A 267 7.22 -24.96 9.13
CA PHE A 267 5.79 -25.00 8.89
C PHE A 267 5.46 -25.79 7.61
N ASN A 268 6.29 -25.66 6.56
CA ASN A 268 6.13 -26.40 5.30
C ASN A 268 6.36 -27.91 5.45
N ASP A 269 7.20 -28.31 6.41
CA ASP A 269 7.41 -29.72 6.73
C ASP A 269 6.22 -30.39 7.46
N ILE A 270 5.14 -29.64 7.77
CA ILE A 270 3.94 -30.19 8.42
C ILE A 270 2.96 -30.71 7.37
N THR A 271 2.92 -32.03 7.21
CA THR A 271 1.98 -32.69 6.30
C THR A 271 0.56 -32.78 6.88
N VAL A 272 -0.44 -32.97 6.01
CA VAL A 272 -1.84 -33.23 6.41
C VAL A 272 -1.97 -34.39 7.41
N ASN A 273 -1.15 -35.42 7.26
CA ASN A 273 -1.19 -36.60 8.13
C ASN A 273 -0.69 -36.30 9.55
N ASP A 274 0.33 -35.45 9.67
CA ASP A 274 0.94 -35.09 10.95
C ASP A 274 0.26 -33.89 11.62
N LEU A 275 -0.59 -33.15 10.88
CA LEU A 275 -1.21 -31.90 11.32
C LEU A 275 -1.92 -32.04 12.68
N LYS A 276 -2.57 -33.19 12.90
CA LYS A 276 -3.31 -33.43 14.15
C LYS A 276 -2.39 -33.58 15.35
N GLU A 277 -1.22 -34.19 15.16
CA GLU A 277 -0.21 -34.39 16.21
C GLU A 277 0.64 -33.14 16.42
N LYS A 278 0.96 -32.42 15.33
CA LYS A 278 1.78 -31.20 15.32
C LYS A 278 0.97 -29.91 15.42
N LYS A 279 -0.35 -29.96 15.70
CA LYS A 279 -1.26 -28.81 15.74
C LYS A 279 -0.71 -27.65 16.59
N GLU A 280 -0.31 -27.94 17.83
CA GLU A 280 0.20 -26.91 18.76
C GLU A 280 1.52 -26.29 18.27
N PHE A 281 2.36 -27.09 17.62
CA PHE A 281 3.60 -26.62 17.02
C PHE A 281 3.33 -25.73 15.79
N ALA A 282 2.40 -26.13 14.92
CA ALA A 282 1.94 -25.32 13.79
C ALA A 282 1.38 -23.96 14.25
N LEU A 283 0.53 -23.96 15.28
CA LEU A 283 -0.01 -22.73 15.89
C LEU A 283 1.10 -21.84 16.45
N LEU A 284 2.10 -22.42 17.10
CA LEU A 284 3.25 -21.67 17.62
C LEU A 284 4.06 -21.02 16.50
N LEU A 285 4.33 -21.73 15.41
CA LEU A 285 5.05 -21.18 14.25
C LEU A 285 4.26 -20.04 13.61
N LEU A 286 2.96 -20.21 13.40
CA LEU A 286 2.10 -19.15 12.85
C LEU A 286 2.07 -17.91 13.75
N GLN A 287 2.02 -18.09 15.08
CA GLN A 287 2.08 -16.97 16.02
C GLN A 287 3.41 -16.22 15.95
N LYS A 288 4.54 -16.93 15.78
CA LYS A 288 5.86 -16.30 15.61
C LYS A 288 5.92 -15.50 14.31
N ILE A 289 5.47 -16.09 13.20
CA ILE A 289 5.41 -15.41 11.89
C ILE A 289 4.49 -14.18 11.99
N GLU A 290 3.30 -14.31 12.56
CA GLU A 290 2.35 -13.20 12.74
C GLU A 290 2.92 -12.07 13.62
N ALA A 291 3.63 -12.41 14.70
CA ALA A 291 4.26 -11.43 15.57
C ALA A 291 5.37 -10.66 14.84
N GLN A 292 6.16 -11.36 14.03
CA GLN A 292 7.22 -10.72 13.23
C GLN A 292 6.63 -9.84 12.13
N LEU A 293 5.58 -10.30 11.43
CA LEU A 293 4.82 -9.48 10.49
C LEU A 293 4.29 -8.21 11.17
N LYS A 294 3.72 -8.30 12.38
CA LYS A 294 3.27 -7.11 13.13
C LYS A 294 4.37 -6.11 13.44
N THR A 295 5.64 -6.53 13.48
CA THR A 295 6.77 -5.61 13.63
C THR A 295 6.89 -4.68 12.43
N LEU A 296 6.50 -5.12 11.23
CA LEU A 296 6.50 -4.28 10.02
C LEU A 296 5.44 -3.16 10.06
N LEU A 297 4.42 -3.29 10.91
CA LEU A 297 3.43 -2.23 11.16
C LEU A 297 3.92 -1.18 12.16
N MET A 298 5.04 -1.43 12.85
CA MET A 298 5.59 -0.51 13.83
C MET A 298 6.37 0.61 13.12
N PRO A 299 6.38 1.83 13.70
CA PRO A 299 7.29 2.89 13.28
C PRO A 299 8.76 2.46 13.35
N GLU A 300 9.59 2.91 12.41
CA GLU A 300 11.02 2.59 12.39
C GLU A 300 11.72 2.91 13.71
N LYS A 301 11.41 4.05 14.35
CA LYS A 301 12.02 4.45 15.64
C LYS A 301 11.73 3.50 16.81
N ASP A 302 10.68 2.69 16.70
CA ASP A 302 10.29 1.75 17.76
C ASP A 302 11.01 0.40 17.59
N VAL A 303 11.61 0.16 16.43
CA VAL A 303 12.33 -1.10 16.08
C VAL A 303 13.83 -0.86 15.90
N PHE A 304 14.20 0.28 15.33
CA PHE A 304 15.56 0.71 15.06
C PHE A 304 15.98 1.84 16.01
N THR A 305 17.27 1.94 16.25
CA THR A 305 17.84 3.09 16.93
C THR A 305 17.83 4.31 16.02
N LEU A 306 17.74 5.51 16.58
CA LEU A 306 17.71 6.74 15.79
C LEU A 306 18.98 6.93 14.93
N ASP A 307 20.12 6.41 15.40
CA ASP A 307 21.38 6.43 14.64
C ASP A 307 21.36 5.45 13.46
N GLU A 308 20.68 4.30 13.58
CA GLU A 308 20.46 3.38 12.46
C GLU A 308 19.56 4.05 11.41
N VAL A 309 18.42 4.62 11.83
CA VAL A 309 17.48 5.33 10.95
C VAL A 309 18.18 6.44 10.17
N ARG A 310 18.90 7.33 10.86
CA ARG A 310 19.58 8.49 10.22
C ARG A 310 20.69 8.13 9.23
N ARG A 311 21.19 6.89 9.25
CA ARG A 311 22.21 6.43 8.30
C ARG A 311 21.62 5.90 7.00
N LEU A 312 20.32 5.62 6.97
CA LEU A 312 19.67 5.08 5.80
C LEU A 312 19.58 6.14 4.71
N ASP A 313 19.97 5.77 3.50
CA ASP A 313 19.86 6.58 2.29
C ASP A 313 18.68 6.07 1.44
N ILE A 314 17.49 6.16 2.03
CA ILE A 314 16.20 5.76 1.45
C ILE A 314 15.15 6.84 1.69
N ALA A 315 14.04 6.79 0.97
CA ALA A 315 12.92 7.71 1.20
C ALA A 315 12.17 7.32 2.48
N HIS A 316 12.34 8.10 3.54
CA HIS A 316 11.67 7.91 4.83
C HIS A 316 11.74 9.18 5.70
N ASP A 317 10.96 9.23 6.78
CA ASP A 317 11.08 10.25 7.81
C ASP A 317 12.37 10.10 8.63
N ALA A 318 13.19 11.15 8.70
CA ALA A 318 14.49 11.14 9.36
C ALA A 318 14.43 10.93 10.90
N ASN A 319 13.24 10.98 11.51
CA ASN A 319 13.02 10.65 12.92
C ASN A 319 12.39 9.26 13.12
N GLY A 320 12.16 8.51 12.04
CA GLY A 320 11.63 7.16 12.04
C GLY A 320 10.16 7.06 12.42
N TYR A 321 9.35 8.07 12.08
CA TYR A 321 7.89 8.03 12.34
C TYR A 321 7.13 7.19 11.32
N ASP A 322 7.71 6.90 10.15
CA ASP A 322 7.08 6.06 9.13
C ASP A 322 7.04 4.60 9.59
N ARG A 323 5.98 3.87 9.21
CA ARG A 323 5.88 2.44 9.46
C ARG A 323 6.85 1.72 8.53
N ILE A 324 7.49 0.66 9.01
CA ILE A 324 8.46 -0.10 8.21
C ILE A 324 7.84 -0.58 6.89
N ILE A 325 6.58 -1.06 6.90
CA ILE A 325 5.91 -1.52 5.69
C ILE A 325 5.72 -0.39 4.64
N ASP A 326 5.43 0.84 5.09
CA ASP A 326 5.26 1.99 4.19
C ASP A 326 6.62 2.38 3.58
N VAL A 327 7.69 2.34 4.38
CA VAL A 327 9.06 2.58 3.90
C VAL A 327 9.45 1.52 2.87
N LEU A 328 9.11 0.24 3.07
CA LEU A 328 9.35 -0.81 2.09
C LEU A 328 8.61 -0.53 0.78
N ALA A 329 7.31 -0.21 0.86
CA ALA A 329 6.45 0.02 -0.31
C ALA A 329 6.86 1.25 -1.13
N VAL A 330 7.41 2.29 -0.50
CA VAL A 330 7.88 3.50 -1.21
C VAL A 330 9.24 3.29 -1.89
N ASN A 331 10.08 2.39 -1.37
CA ASN A 331 11.47 2.24 -1.80
C ASN A 331 11.75 1.02 -2.70
N ASP A 332 10.73 0.21 -2.95
CA ASP A 332 10.77 -0.98 -3.79
C ASP A 332 9.54 -1.00 -4.71
N ARG A 333 9.64 -1.64 -5.88
CA ARG A 333 8.53 -1.70 -6.85
C ARG A 333 7.61 -2.89 -6.59
N ASP A 334 8.08 -3.91 -5.87
CA ASP A 334 7.29 -5.09 -5.60
C ASP A 334 6.08 -4.75 -4.71
N PRO A 335 4.95 -5.48 -4.86
CA PRO A 335 3.73 -5.27 -4.09
C PRO A 335 3.87 -5.85 -2.67
N VAL A 336 4.81 -5.32 -1.89
CA VAL A 336 5.13 -5.80 -0.54
C VAL A 336 3.94 -5.73 0.41
N GLU A 337 3.04 -4.76 0.22
CA GLU A 337 1.80 -4.65 0.97
C GLU A 337 0.88 -5.86 0.73
N ASP A 338 0.78 -6.33 -0.52
CA ASP A 338 -0.03 -7.51 -0.88
C ASP A 338 0.57 -8.81 -0.32
N TYR A 339 1.90 -8.91 -0.31
CA TYR A 339 2.58 -10.03 0.35
C TYR A 339 2.32 -10.02 1.85
N PHE A 340 2.46 -8.86 2.49
CA PHE A 340 2.24 -8.66 3.91
C PHE A 340 0.79 -8.96 4.33
N LEU A 341 -0.20 -8.37 3.65
CA LEU A 341 -1.62 -8.58 3.94
C LEU A 341 -2.02 -10.04 3.72
N GLY A 342 -1.55 -10.64 2.62
CA GLY A 342 -1.79 -12.06 2.35
C GLY A 342 -1.20 -12.97 3.41
N ALA A 343 0.00 -12.68 3.91
CA ALA A 343 0.64 -13.47 4.98
C ALA A 343 -0.07 -13.29 6.33
N MET A 344 -0.48 -12.07 6.68
CA MET A 344 -1.23 -11.80 7.91
C MET A 344 -2.59 -12.51 7.94
N ASP A 345 -3.32 -12.43 6.84
CA ASP A 345 -4.61 -13.10 6.70
C ASP A 345 -4.48 -14.62 6.75
N PHE A 346 -3.46 -15.15 6.07
CA PHE A 346 -3.09 -16.55 6.15
C PHE A 346 -2.90 -17.01 7.60
N CYS A 347 -2.03 -16.33 8.35
CA CYS A 347 -1.75 -16.66 9.75
C CYS A 347 -3.03 -16.69 10.59
N LYS A 348 -3.92 -15.71 10.39
CA LYS A 348 -5.19 -15.61 11.12
C LYS A 348 -6.13 -16.77 10.79
N LYS A 349 -6.37 -17.03 9.50
CA LYS A 349 -7.30 -18.06 9.03
C LYS A 349 -6.85 -19.47 9.39
N VAL A 350 -5.59 -19.79 9.11
CA VAL A 350 -5.05 -21.11 9.42
C VAL A 350 -5.01 -21.32 10.93
N SER A 351 -4.63 -20.31 11.72
CA SER A 351 -4.69 -20.41 13.19
C SER A 351 -6.11 -20.64 13.70
N GLU A 352 -7.10 -19.97 13.13
CA GLU A 352 -8.51 -20.19 13.51
C GLU A 352 -9.01 -21.58 13.12
N GLY A 353 -8.70 -22.02 11.89
CA GLY A 353 -9.01 -23.36 11.40
C GLY A 353 -8.40 -24.46 12.26
N LEU A 354 -7.11 -24.34 12.57
CA LEU A 354 -6.40 -25.26 13.47
C LEU A 354 -7.04 -25.28 14.87
N ARG A 355 -7.48 -24.14 15.41
CA ARG A 355 -8.16 -24.10 16.72
C ARG A 355 -9.51 -24.81 16.73
N ARG A 356 -10.22 -24.85 15.59
CA ARG A 356 -11.53 -25.52 15.45
C ARG A 356 -11.41 -27.05 15.30
N MET A 357 -10.28 -27.55 14.81
CA MET A 357 -9.95 -28.99 14.79
C MET A 357 -9.76 -29.54 16.19
#